data_AF-A0A352PY13-F1
#
_entry.id   AF-A0A352PY13-F1
#
_cell.length_a   1.000
_cell.length_b   1.000
_cell.length_c   1.000
_cell.angle_alpha   90.00
_cell.angle_beta   90.00
_cell.angle_gamma   90.00
#
_symmetry.space_group_name_H-M   'P 1'
#
loop_
_entity.id
_entity.type
_entity.pdbx_description
1 polymer ?
#
loop_
_entity_poly.entity_id
_entity_poly.type
_entity_poly.pdbx_seq_one_letter_code
_entity_poly.pdbx_strand_id
1 'polypeptide(L)' 'QLRIANIFNQIRQIKGDGQAIYVNVRVAPFEYLGRAALLVTTSDITKRLMAEQQLIQASK' A
#
# COMPACT_ATOMS: atom_id res chain seq x y z
N GLN A 1 0.80 -21.16 -14.77
CA GLN A 1 0.82 -20.85 -13.32
C GLN A 1 0.78 -19.33 -13.17
N LEU A 2 -0.34 -18.73 -12.72
CA LEU A 2 -0.47 -17.27 -12.61
C LEU A 2 0.28 -16.78 -11.36
N ARG A 3 1.57 -16.52 -11.48
CA ARG A 3 2.38 -15.84 -10.46
C ARG A 3 2.74 -14.45 -10.99
N ILE A 4 1.94 -13.42 -10.69
CA ILE A 4 2.42 -12.04 -10.45
C ILE A 4 1.33 -11.33 -9.62
N ALA A 5 1.46 -11.34 -8.29
CA ALA A 5 0.87 -10.25 -7.52
C ALA A 5 1.92 -9.14 -7.51
N ASN A 6 1.67 -8.03 -8.21
CA ASN A 6 2.57 -6.88 -8.14
C ASN A 6 2.41 -6.25 -6.76
N ILE A 7 3.44 -6.34 -5.94
CA ILE A 7 3.50 -5.75 -4.61
C ILE A 7 4.34 -4.49 -4.70
N PHE A 8 3.75 -3.35 -4.33
CA PHE A 8 4.45 -2.09 -4.17
C PHE A 8 4.45 -1.73 -2.70
N ASN A 9 5.63 -1.55 -2.11
CA ASN A 9 5.76 -1.23 -0.69
C ASN A 9 6.15 0.24 -0.50
N GLN A 10 5.59 0.86 0.53
CA GLN A 10 5.91 2.23 0.95
C GLN A 10 5.82 3.28 -0.16
N ILE A 11 4.79 3.18 -1.00
CA ILE A 11 4.54 4.16 -2.05
C ILE A 11 3.86 5.39 -1.47
N ARG A 12 4.33 6.59 -1.84
CA ARG A 12 3.70 7.85 -1.48
C ARG A 12 2.45 8.09 -2.33
N GLN A 13 1.32 8.37 -1.67
CA GLN A 13 0.03 8.70 -2.29
C GLN A 13 -0.53 9.98 -1.66
N ILE A 14 -1.45 10.64 -2.36
CA ILE A 14 -2.13 11.86 -1.88
C ILE A 14 -3.62 11.55 -1.67
N LYS A 15 -4.13 11.81 -0.46
CA LYS A 15 -5.55 11.71 -0.13
C LYS A 15 -6.34 12.84 -0.79
N GLY A 16 -7.68 12.70 -0.83
CA GLY A 16 -8.57 13.73 -1.38
C GLY A 16 -8.50 15.08 -0.67
N ASP A 17 -8.02 15.12 0.58
CA ASP A 17 -7.76 16.33 1.38
C ASP A 17 -6.35 16.93 1.17
N GLY A 18 -5.53 16.33 0.29
CA GLY A 18 -4.16 16.76 0.04
C GLY A 18 -3.11 16.16 0.98
N GLN A 19 -3.50 15.39 2.00
CA GLN A 19 -2.54 14.74 2.90
C GLN A 19 -1.73 13.67 2.16
N ALA A 20 -0.40 13.73 2.28
CA ALA A 20 0.47 12.67 1.81
C ALA A 20 0.46 11.48 2.79
N ILE A 21 0.29 10.27 2.26
CA ILE A 21 0.37 9.02 3.02
C ILE A 21 1.31 8.04 2.35
N TYR A 22 1.80 7.08 3.12
CA TYR A 22 2.55 5.94 2.62
C TYR A 22 1.67 4.70 2.65
N VAL A 23 1.66 3.96 1.55
CA VAL A 23 0.82 2.77 1.41
C VAL A 23 1.61 1.57 0.92
N ASN A 24 1.15 0.39 1.32
CA ASN A 24 1.48 -0.85 0.63
C ASN A 24 0.33 -1.20 -0.31
N VAL A 25 0.65 -1.51 -1.57
CA VAL A 25 -0.31 -1.87 -2.62
C VAL A 25 -0.05 -3.30 -3.06
N ARG A 26 -1.12 -4.08 -3.18
CA ARG A 26 -1.08 -5.40 -3.83
C ARG A 26 -2.07 -5.40 -4.97
N VAL A 27 -1.62 -5.87 -6.12
CA VAL A 27 -2.42 -5.98 -7.33
C VAL A 27 -2.46 -7.44 -7.75
N ALA A 28 -3.65 -7.98 -7.94
CA ALA A 28 -3.85 -9.34 -8.44
C ALA A 28 -4.87 -9.34 -9.59
N PRO A 29 -4.70 -10.20 -10.61
CA PRO A 29 -5.75 -10.47 -11.57
C PRO A 29 -7.03 -10.96 -10.88
N PHE A 30 -8.18 -10.47 -11.34
CA PHE A 30 -9.50 -10.79 -10.80
C PHE A 30 -10.52 -10.85 -11.95
N GLU A 31 -11.63 -11.54 -11.74
CA GLU A 31 -12.77 -11.51 -12.66
C GLU A 31 -13.96 -10.90 -11.94
N TYR A 32 -14.55 -9.85 -12.53
CA TYR A 32 -15.74 -9.21 -12.01
C TYR A 32 -16.82 -9.21 -13.09
N LEU A 33 -17.93 -9.88 -12.81
CA LEU A 33 -19.07 -10.03 -13.73
C LEU A 33 -18.64 -10.54 -15.12
N GLY A 34 -17.78 -11.56 -15.16
CA GLY A 34 -17.28 -12.16 -16.40
C GLY A 34 -16.26 -11.32 -17.17
N ARG A 35 -15.76 -10.22 -16.57
CA ARG A 35 -14.74 -9.35 -17.20
C ARG A 35 -13.45 -9.40 -16.41
N ALA A 36 -12.33 -9.48 -17.16
CA ALA A 36 -11.00 -9.36 -16.57
C ALA A 36 -10.85 -7.99 -15.89
N ALA A 37 -10.40 -8.03 -14.64
CA ALA A 37 -10.19 -6.88 -13.78
C ALA A 37 -8.91 -7.07 -12.96
N LEU A 38 -8.51 -6.01 -12.25
CA LEU A 38 -7.45 -6.07 -11.25
C LEU A 38 -8.07 -5.77 -9.89
N LEU A 39 -7.87 -6.68 -8.95
CA LEU A 39 -8.15 -6.41 -7.55
C LEU A 39 -6.93 -5.71 -6.95
N VAL A 40 -7.15 -4.50 -6.43
CA VAL A 40 -6.12 -3.69 -5.79
C VAL A 40 -6.47 -3.50 -4.32
N THR A 41 -5.58 -3.91 -3.43
CA THR A 41 -5.69 -3.61 -2.00
C THR A 41 -4.61 -2.62 -1.60
N THR A 42 -5.00 -1.55 -0.92
CA THR A 42 -4.11 -0.49 -0.45
C THR A 42 -4.21 -0.39 1.07
N SER A 43 -3.08 -0.51 1.76
CA SER A 43 -3.01 -0.35 3.23
C SER A 43 -2.19 0.89 3.57
N ASP A 44 -2.80 1.87 4.23
CA ASP A 44 -2.10 3.04 4.80
C ASP A 44 -1.18 2.58 5.94
N ILE A 45 0.13 2.76 5.76
CA ILE A 45 1.18 2.39 6.70
C ILE A 45 1.81 3.60 7.38
N THR A 46 1.27 4.80 7.18
CA THR A 46 1.87 6.05 7.66
C THR A 46 2.08 6.04 9.17
N LYS A 47 1.08 5.58 9.95
CA LYS A 47 1.18 5.47 11.41
C LYS A 47 2.28 4.51 11.85
N ARG A 48 2.42 3.37 11.16
CA ARG A 48 3.47 2.38 11.47
C ARG A 48 4.86 2.96 11.21
N LEU A 49 5.07 3.62 10.06
CA LEU A 49 6.35 4.26 9.73
C LEU A 49 6.72 5.36 10.73
N MET A 50 5.74 6.15 11.19
CA MET A 50 5.96 7.16 12.22
C MET A 50 6.41 6.53 13.55
N ALA A 51 5.76 5.45 13.98
CA ALA A 51 6.13 4.75 15.21
C ALA A 51 7.53 4.13 15.11
N GLU A 52 7.87 3.52 13.97
CA GLU A 52 9.21 2.99 13.71
C GLU A 52 10.28 4.09 13.79
N GLN A 53 10.02 5.26 13.19
CA GLN A 53 10.93 6.40 13.24
C GLN A 53 11.12 6.95 14.67
N GLN A 54 10.03 7.01 15.46
CA GLN A 54 10.10 7.44 16.86
C GLN A 54 10.90 6.46 17.72
N LEU A 55 10.71 5.15 17.53
CA LEU A 55 11.48 4.11 18.22
C LEU A 55 12.98 4.19 17.89
N ILE A 56 13.32 4.39 16.62
CA ILE A 56 14.71 4.59 16.19
C ILE A 56 15.31 5.82 16.87
N GLN A 57 14.56 6.92 16.98
CA GLN A 57 15.04 8.14 17.62
C GLN A 57 15.17 8.02 19.15
N ALA A 58 14.28 7.27 19.81
CA ALA A 58 14.37 7.03 21.25
C ALA A 58 15.51 6.06 21.63
N SER A 59 15.99 5.27 20.66
CA SER A 59 17.10 4.32 20.85
C SER A 59 18.49 4.93 20.55
N LYS A 60 18.54 6.23 20.20
CA LYS A 60 19.78 7.01 20.06
C LYS A 60 20.10 7.74 21.35
#